data_AF-A0A1F8N9A4-F1
#
_entry.id   AF-A0A1F8N9A4-F1
#
_cell.length_a   1.000
_cell.length_b   1.000
_cell.length_c   1.000
_cell.angle_alpha   90.00
_cell.angle_beta   90.00
_cell.angle_gamma   90.00
#
_symmetry.space_group_name_H-M   'P 1'
#
loop_
_entity.id
_entity.type
_entity.pdbx_description
1 polymer ?
#
loop_
_entity_poly.entity_id
_entity_poly.type
_entity_poly.pdbx_seq_one_letter_code
_entity_poly.pdbx_strand_id
1 'polypeptide(L)'
;KLKPAWLKWIKDYDQDSNDAPMFFPARVYEILDNNVSAFPGHGLPDTATMQNFIEKEYMQADEYDLFIKDQFDFALRKFTPRTWGAFAPLANIPSLSSYQGLPQRLMGMCLDPAFRKLIKAVDAAAQEQDKFQKAMMECARISLEEGYPPLMGGSMLAPFDTIADMLRGTHGSVMDMYRQPEKLLEALEVIADRSVESAVNMSNMARSPIVFIPMHKGDDSFMSIKQFEKFYWPTFRKALLGCIHEGCVPMMVIDGSYNEARLKIISELPRSSVVWTMEKTDMFKAKEILGNSACIAGNVTAAQLYTQKPAAIKEYCRKLIEVCGKGGG
;
A
#
# COMPACT_ATOMS: atom_id res chain seq x y z
N LYS A 1 22.06 -13.57 1.64
CA LYS A 1 22.48 -12.52 2.62
C LYS A 1 21.34 -12.02 3.48
N LEU A 2 20.11 -11.94 2.95
CA LEU A 2 18.90 -11.54 3.67
C LEU A 2 18.68 -12.31 4.99
N LYS A 3 18.46 -13.64 4.91
CA LYS A 3 18.09 -14.46 6.07
C LYS A 3 19.06 -14.35 7.27
N PRO A 4 20.39 -14.45 7.11
CA PRO A 4 21.30 -14.29 8.25
C PRO A 4 21.20 -12.92 8.94
N ALA A 5 21.02 -11.84 8.18
CA ALA A 5 20.87 -10.49 8.74
C ALA A 5 19.53 -10.37 9.51
N TRP A 6 18.46 -10.91 8.92
CA TRP A 6 17.13 -10.95 9.55
C TRP A 6 17.14 -11.75 10.87
N LEU A 7 17.74 -12.94 10.88
CA LEU A 7 17.81 -13.76 12.08
C LEU A 7 18.68 -13.13 13.17
N LYS A 8 19.70 -12.33 12.79
CA LYS A 8 20.47 -11.55 13.74
C LYS A 8 19.60 -10.47 14.39
N TRP A 9 18.81 -9.76 13.59
CA TRP A 9 17.88 -8.73 14.07
C TRP A 9 16.92 -9.29 15.15
N ILE A 10 16.29 -10.43 14.90
CA ILE A 10 15.40 -11.06 15.89
C ILE A 10 16.13 -11.36 17.21
N LYS A 11 17.40 -11.79 17.15
CA LYS A 11 18.16 -12.16 18.35
C LYS A 11 18.71 -10.97 19.12
N ASP A 12 18.99 -9.86 18.43
CA ASP A 12 19.60 -8.69 19.03
C ASP A 12 18.58 -7.80 19.77
N TYR A 13 17.29 -7.90 19.42
CA TYR A 13 16.24 -7.01 19.90
C TYR A 13 15.06 -7.77 20.47
N ASP A 14 14.63 -7.37 21.66
CA ASP A 14 13.40 -7.87 22.30
C ASP A 14 12.18 -7.16 21.68
N GLN A 15 11.27 -7.92 21.08
CA GLN A 15 10.15 -7.39 20.28
C GLN A 15 8.84 -8.09 20.66
N ASP A 16 7.72 -7.39 20.62
CA ASP A 16 6.40 -7.99 20.90
C ASP A 16 5.81 -8.69 19.66
N SER A 17 6.30 -8.33 18.46
CA SER A 17 5.85 -8.84 17.17
C SER A 17 6.99 -8.77 16.16
N ASN A 18 6.99 -9.66 15.17
CA ASN A 18 7.99 -9.64 14.12
C ASN A 18 7.42 -10.11 12.78
N ASP A 19 7.28 -9.18 11.84
CA ASP A 19 6.80 -9.46 10.48
C ASP A 19 7.88 -10.09 9.63
N ALA A 20 7.51 -10.89 8.64
CA ALA A 20 8.52 -11.39 7.70
C ALA A 20 9.25 -10.22 7.00
N PRO A 21 10.53 -10.38 6.65
CA PRO A 21 11.34 -9.31 6.07
C PRO A 21 10.74 -8.68 4.79
N MET A 22 10.17 -7.48 4.84
CA MET A 22 9.50 -6.83 3.69
C MET A 22 10.46 -6.29 2.60
N PHE A 23 11.33 -7.14 2.05
CA PHE A 23 12.23 -6.75 0.96
C PHE A 23 11.59 -6.97 -0.40
N PHE A 24 12.02 -6.18 -1.38
CA PHE A 24 11.60 -6.36 -2.76
C PHE A 24 12.50 -7.39 -3.46
N PRO A 25 11.93 -8.27 -4.30
CA PRO A 25 12.70 -9.25 -5.06
C PRO A 25 13.39 -8.57 -6.26
N ALA A 26 14.48 -7.83 -6.00
CA ALA A 26 15.17 -7.01 -7.01
C ALA A 26 15.49 -7.78 -8.31
N ARG A 27 15.89 -9.05 -8.20
CA ARG A 27 16.16 -9.90 -9.38
C ARG A 27 14.93 -10.14 -10.25
N VAL A 28 13.75 -10.31 -9.64
CA VAL A 28 12.47 -10.43 -10.35
C VAL A 28 12.17 -9.12 -11.09
N TYR A 29 12.42 -7.98 -10.43
CA TYR A 29 12.19 -6.66 -11.00
C TYR A 29 13.10 -6.40 -12.21
N GLU A 30 14.36 -6.81 -12.13
CA GLU A 30 15.30 -6.76 -13.27
C GLU A 30 14.86 -7.64 -14.44
N ILE A 31 14.42 -8.88 -14.18
CA ILE A 31 14.01 -9.83 -15.24
C ILE A 31 12.76 -9.31 -15.97
N LEU A 32 11.80 -8.74 -15.22
CA LEU A 32 10.53 -8.27 -15.75
C LEU A 32 10.54 -6.80 -16.19
N ASP A 33 11.67 -6.10 -16.03
CA ASP A 33 11.84 -4.70 -16.38
C ASP A 33 10.82 -3.79 -15.67
N ASN A 34 10.87 -3.79 -14.33
CA ASN A 34 9.97 -3.00 -13.49
C ASN A 34 10.25 -1.49 -13.66
N ASN A 35 9.24 -0.73 -14.07
CA ASN A 35 9.36 0.71 -14.36
C ASN A 35 8.81 1.62 -13.25
N VAL A 36 8.27 1.03 -12.17
CA VAL A 36 7.63 1.75 -11.07
C VAL A 36 8.54 1.92 -9.85
N SER A 37 9.77 1.41 -9.91
CA SER A 37 10.71 1.44 -8.79
C SER A 37 12.14 1.69 -9.26
N ALA A 38 12.87 2.49 -8.49
CA ALA A 38 14.31 2.69 -8.62
C ALA A 38 14.99 2.23 -7.33
N PHE A 39 16.04 1.43 -7.43
CA PHE A 39 16.77 0.87 -6.30
C PHE A 39 18.29 0.89 -6.57
N PRO A 40 19.16 0.68 -5.57
CA PRO A 40 20.60 0.73 -5.77
C PRO A 40 21.06 -0.22 -6.89
N GLY A 41 21.77 0.31 -7.88
CA GLY A 41 22.18 -0.44 -9.07
C GLY A 41 21.13 -0.51 -10.19
N HIS A 42 19.93 0.05 -9.98
CA HIS A 42 18.83 0.09 -10.94
C HIS A 42 18.08 1.43 -10.85
N GLY A 43 18.60 2.44 -11.54
CA GLY A 43 18.04 3.81 -11.53
C GLY A 43 18.51 4.69 -10.36
N LEU A 44 19.09 4.11 -9.31
CA LEU A 44 19.78 4.83 -8.23
C LEU A 44 21.26 4.44 -8.15
N PRO A 45 22.14 5.29 -7.59
CA PRO A 45 23.52 4.93 -7.27
C PRO A 45 23.61 3.72 -6.34
N ASP A 46 24.67 2.93 -6.43
CA ASP A 46 24.92 1.77 -5.54
C ASP A 46 24.99 2.15 -4.05
N THR A 47 25.25 3.42 -3.74
CA THR A 47 25.31 3.97 -2.39
C THR A 47 23.96 4.40 -1.83
N ALA A 48 22.88 4.35 -2.63
CA ALA A 48 21.56 4.68 -2.14
C ALA A 48 21.13 3.70 -1.03
N THR A 49 20.50 4.22 0.02
CA THR A 49 20.12 3.46 1.21
C THR A 49 18.66 3.00 1.21
N MET A 50 17.87 3.46 0.23
CA MET A 50 16.47 3.12 0.07
C MET A 50 16.08 3.06 -1.41
N GLN A 51 14.98 2.35 -1.66
CA GLN A 51 14.29 2.32 -2.94
C GLN A 51 13.32 3.50 -3.02
N ASN A 52 13.13 4.01 -4.24
CA ASN A 52 12.15 5.03 -4.56
C ASN A 52 11.07 4.46 -5.47
N PHE A 53 9.84 4.92 -5.28
CA PHE A 53 8.76 4.68 -6.23
C PHE A 53 8.79 5.73 -7.34
N ILE A 54 8.63 5.29 -8.58
CA ILE A 54 8.57 6.16 -9.76
C ILE A 54 7.10 6.40 -10.10
N GLU A 55 6.57 7.50 -9.56
CA GLU A 55 5.20 7.93 -9.85
C GLU A 55 5.11 8.52 -11.27
N LYS A 56 4.18 8.01 -12.08
CA LYS A 56 3.88 8.51 -13.44
C LYS A 56 2.39 8.35 -13.75
N GLU A 57 1.97 8.94 -14.85
CA GLU A 57 0.64 8.77 -15.43
C GLU A 57 0.53 7.42 -16.18
N TYR A 58 0.27 6.34 -15.46
CA TYR A 58 0.13 4.98 -16.01
C TYR A 58 -1.27 4.68 -16.55
N MET A 59 -2.30 5.33 -16.04
CA MET A 59 -3.66 5.40 -16.61
C MET A 59 -3.81 6.77 -17.27
N GLN A 60 -4.33 6.84 -18.49
CA GLN A 60 -4.61 8.11 -19.16
C GLN A 60 -6.00 8.66 -18.77
N ALA A 61 -6.21 9.96 -18.96
CA ALA A 61 -7.44 10.64 -18.56
C ALA A 61 -8.70 10.09 -19.24
N ASP A 62 -8.59 9.56 -20.46
CA ASP A 62 -9.67 8.99 -21.26
C ASP A 62 -9.88 7.48 -21.02
N GLU A 63 -9.13 6.86 -20.10
CA GLU A 63 -9.18 5.42 -19.83
C GLU A 63 -10.05 5.04 -18.63
N TYR A 64 -10.67 6.02 -17.94
CA TYR A 64 -11.59 5.76 -16.80
C TYR A 64 -12.72 4.79 -17.18
N ASP A 65 -13.33 4.95 -18.35
CA ASP A 65 -14.44 4.09 -18.77
C ASP A 65 -14.02 2.62 -18.91
N LEU A 66 -12.82 2.37 -19.44
CA LEU A 66 -12.29 1.01 -19.53
C LEU A 66 -11.95 0.47 -18.14
N PHE A 67 -11.31 1.27 -17.29
CA PHE A 67 -11.00 0.90 -15.92
C PHE A 67 -12.26 0.52 -15.13
N ILE A 68 -13.30 1.35 -15.17
CA ILE A 68 -14.55 1.13 -14.44
C ILE A 68 -15.27 -0.12 -14.96
N LYS A 69 -15.35 -0.27 -16.29
CA LYS A 69 -16.10 -1.36 -16.93
C LYS A 69 -15.40 -2.71 -16.84
N ASP A 70 -14.09 -2.75 -17.06
CA ASP A 70 -13.30 -3.98 -17.17
C ASP A 70 -11.87 -3.77 -16.67
N GLN A 71 -11.72 -3.79 -15.33
CA GLN A 71 -10.43 -3.64 -14.68
C GLN A 71 -9.40 -4.69 -15.09
N PHE A 72 -9.82 -5.92 -15.43
CA PHE A 72 -8.89 -6.96 -15.85
C PHE A 72 -8.30 -6.63 -17.21
N ASP A 73 -9.14 -6.27 -18.17
CA ASP A 73 -8.71 -5.88 -19.52
C ASP A 73 -7.88 -4.59 -19.50
N PHE A 74 -8.26 -3.60 -18.66
CA PHE A 74 -7.44 -2.42 -18.37
C PHE A 74 -6.07 -2.82 -17.79
N ALA A 75 -6.05 -3.63 -16.74
CA ALA A 75 -4.82 -4.02 -16.06
C ALA A 75 -3.88 -4.76 -17.01
N LEU A 76 -4.41 -5.70 -17.79
CA LEU A 76 -3.64 -6.56 -18.69
C LEU A 76 -3.06 -5.80 -19.89
N ARG A 77 -3.88 -4.95 -20.55
CA ARG A 77 -3.50 -4.32 -21.83
C ARG A 77 -3.01 -2.88 -21.68
N LYS A 78 -3.33 -2.19 -20.58
CA LYS A 78 -2.94 -0.79 -20.37
C LYS A 78 -1.91 -0.67 -19.25
N PHE A 79 -2.27 -1.10 -18.04
CA PHE A 79 -1.45 -0.85 -16.86
C PHE A 79 -0.15 -1.68 -16.83
N THR A 80 -0.25 -3.01 -16.95
CA THR A 80 0.89 -3.94 -16.84
C THR A 80 1.97 -3.65 -17.89
N PRO A 81 1.65 -3.45 -19.18
CA PRO A 81 2.66 -3.14 -20.20
C PRO A 81 3.40 -1.82 -19.96
N ARG A 82 2.78 -0.86 -19.25
CA ARG A 82 3.39 0.44 -18.92
C ARG A 82 4.26 0.39 -17.66
N THR A 83 3.98 -0.56 -16.76
CA THR A 83 4.67 -0.69 -15.47
C THR A 83 5.71 -1.79 -15.45
N TRP A 84 5.62 -2.78 -16.36
CA TRP A 84 6.54 -3.90 -16.50
C TRP A 84 6.91 -4.10 -17.98
N GLY A 85 8.13 -3.74 -18.36
CA GLY A 85 8.56 -3.72 -19.76
C GLY A 85 8.54 -5.08 -20.44
N ALA A 86 8.77 -6.18 -19.70
CA ALA A 86 8.64 -7.54 -20.25
C ALA A 86 7.22 -7.83 -20.78
N PHE A 87 6.20 -7.16 -20.23
CA PHE A 87 4.78 -7.30 -20.59
C PHE A 87 4.34 -6.36 -21.71
N ALA A 88 5.25 -5.57 -22.31
CA ALA A 88 4.97 -4.73 -23.47
C ALA A 88 4.15 -5.42 -24.59
N PRO A 89 4.37 -6.73 -24.92
CA PRO A 89 3.58 -7.41 -25.95
C PRO A 89 2.08 -7.47 -25.67
N LEU A 90 1.64 -7.39 -24.41
CA LEU A 90 0.21 -7.42 -24.06
C LEU A 90 -0.53 -6.13 -24.42
N ALA A 91 0.17 -5.04 -24.72
CA ALA A 91 -0.49 -3.76 -25.02
C ALA A 91 -1.37 -3.81 -26.28
N ASN A 92 -0.98 -4.65 -27.25
CA ASN A 92 -1.59 -4.69 -28.58
C ASN A 92 -2.41 -5.97 -28.82
N ILE A 93 -2.65 -6.79 -27.78
CA ILE A 93 -3.47 -7.98 -27.95
C ILE A 93 -4.95 -7.58 -28.06
N PRO A 94 -5.77 -8.34 -28.81
CA PRO A 94 -7.22 -8.19 -28.77
C PRO A 94 -7.76 -8.38 -27.35
N SER A 95 -8.89 -7.74 -27.03
CA SER A 95 -9.54 -7.96 -25.74
C SER A 95 -9.88 -9.43 -25.54
N LEU A 96 -9.63 -9.91 -24.32
CA LEU A 96 -9.94 -11.28 -23.88
C LEU A 96 -11.37 -11.39 -23.30
N SER A 97 -12.17 -10.32 -23.35
CA SER A 97 -13.55 -10.29 -22.87
C SER A 97 -14.53 -11.18 -23.65
N SER A 98 -14.13 -11.68 -24.82
CA SER A 98 -14.97 -12.56 -25.63
C SER A 98 -14.86 -14.02 -25.18
N TYR A 99 -15.99 -14.64 -24.86
CA TYR A 99 -16.08 -16.06 -24.51
C TYR A 99 -15.87 -17.01 -25.71
N GLN A 100 -15.76 -16.49 -26.94
CA GLN A 100 -15.62 -17.29 -28.15
C GLN A 100 -14.19 -17.29 -28.68
N GLY A 101 -13.65 -18.48 -28.94
CA GLY A 101 -12.35 -18.64 -29.60
C GLY A 101 -11.14 -18.26 -28.74
N LEU A 102 -11.31 -18.12 -27.42
CA LEU A 102 -10.22 -17.77 -26.50
C LEU A 102 -9.02 -18.73 -26.62
N PRO A 103 -9.19 -20.08 -26.65
CA PRO A 103 -8.06 -20.98 -26.84
C PRO A 103 -7.30 -20.72 -28.14
N GLN A 104 -8.00 -20.49 -29.26
CA GLN A 104 -7.40 -20.21 -30.56
C GLN A 104 -6.63 -18.89 -30.56
N ARG A 105 -7.15 -17.86 -29.87
CA ARG A 105 -6.45 -16.58 -29.70
C ARG A 105 -5.17 -16.73 -28.89
N LEU A 106 -5.22 -17.45 -27.76
CA LEU A 106 -4.05 -17.73 -26.94
C LEU A 106 -2.99 -18.53 -27.72
N MET A 107 -3.41 -19.54 -28.48
CA MET A 107 -2.50 -20.27 -29.37
C MET A 107 -1.88 -19.36 -30.44
N GLY A 108 -2.67 -18.44 -31.01
CA GLY A 108 -2.17 -17.44 -31.97
C GLY A 108 -1.14 -16.50 -31.36
N MET A 109 -1.35 -16.04 -30.13
CA MET A 109 -0.38 -15.23 -29.38
C MET A 109 0.94 -15.99 -29.19
N CYS A 110 0.89 -17.29 -28.94
CA CYS A 110 2.09 -18.15 -28.84
C CYS A 110 2.89 -18.28 -30.15
N LEU A 111 2.39 -17.78 -31.29
CA LEU A 111 3.16 -17.72 -32.53
C LEU A 111 4.06 -16.48 -32.61
N ASP A 112 3.74 -15.42 -31.87
CA ASP A 112 4.53 -14.18 -31.82
C ASP A 112 5.85 -14.39 -31.04
N PRO A 113 7.02 -14.14 -31.65
CA PRO A 113 8.31 -14.18 -30.95
C PRO A 113 8.36 -13.28 -29.70
N ALA A 114 7.70 -12.13 -29.71
CA ALA A 114 7.66 -11.20 -28.57
C ALA A 114 6.88 -11.81 -27.39
N PHE A 115 5.75 -12.46 -27.67
CA PHE A 115 4.97 -13.16 -26.64
C PHE A 115 5.72 -14.38 -26.09
N ARG A 116 6.45 -15.12 -26.93
CA ARG A 116 7.35 -16.20 -26.46
C ARG A 116 8.46 -15.67 -25.55
N LYS A 117 9.01 -14.49 -25.84
CA LYS A 117 10.00 -13.83 -24.98
C LYS A 117 9.39 -13.46 -23.63
N LEU A 118 8.17 -12.90 -23.62
CA LEU A 118 7.41 -12.63 -22.40
C LEU A 118 7.25 -13.91 -21.54
N ILE A 119 6.76 -15.02 -22.13
CA ILE A 119 6.57 -16.28 -21.38
C ILE A 119 7.88 -16.74 -20.72
N LYS A 120 9.01 -16.69 -21.46
CA LYS A 120 10.32 -17.06 -20.92
C LYS A 120 10.79 -16.14 -19.78
N ALA A 121 10.53 -14.83 -19.89
CA ALA A 121 10.85 -13.88 -18.83
C ALA A 121 10.01 -14.14 -17.57
N VAL A 122 8.71 -14.41 -17.74
CA VAL A 122 7.81 -14.77 -16.63
C VAL A 122 8.25 -16.07 -15.97
N ASP A 123 8.63 -17.09 -16.73
CA ASP A 123 9.14 -18.35 -16.17
C ASP A 123 10.43 -18.15 -15.36
N ALA A 124 11.39 -17.41 -15.92
CA ALA A 124 12.63 -17.08 -15.21
C ALA A 124 12.38 -16.27 -13.92
N ALA A 125 11.49 -15.28 -14.00
CA ALA A 125 11.08 -14.49 -12.85
C ALA A 125 10.36 -15.33 -11.78
N ALA A 126 9.51 -16.27 -12.19
CA ALA A 126 8.79 -17.17 -11.28
C ALA A 126 9.76 -18.07 -10.49
N GLN A 127 10.82 -18.55 -11.12
CA GLN A 127 11.86 -19.34 -10.44
C GLN A 127 12.63 -18.51 -9.39
N GLU A 128 12.93 -17.24 -9.67
CA GLU A 128 13.55 -16.35 -8.69
C GLU A 128 12.58 -15.94 -7.57
N GLN A 129 11.31 -15.72 -7.91
CA GLN A 129 10.24 -15.44 -6.95
C GLN A 129 10.05 -16.62 -5.99
N ASP A 130 10.06 -17.86 -6.48
CA ASP A 130 9.94 -19.06 -5.62
C ASP A 130 11.09 -19.16 -4.61
N LYS A 131 12.34 -18.90 -5.05
CA LYS A 131 13.50 -18.84 -4.14
C LYS A 131 13.33 -17.76 -3.07
N PHE A 132 12.89 -16.56 -3.48
CA PHE A 132 12.65 -15.44 -2.59
C PHE A 132 11.54 -15.77 -1.56
N GLN A 133 10.40 -16.28 -2.02
CA GLN A 133 9.26 -16.64 -1.18
C GLN A 133 9.60 -17.75 -0.18
N LYS A 134 10.40 -18.75 -0.57
CA LYS A 134 10.89 -19.78 0.36
C LYS A 134 11.71 -19.19 1.50
N ALA A 135 12.63 -18.26 1.20
CA ALA A 135 13.42 -17.58 2.23
C ALA A 135 12.53 -16.73 3.16
N MET A 136 11.53 -16.04 2.59
CA MET A 136 10.55 -15.24 3.32
C MET A 136 9.69 -16.07 4.28
N MET A 137 9.11 -17.17 3.78
CA MET A 137 8.32 -18.11 4.59
C MET A 137 9.15 -18.74 5.70
N GLU A 138 10.43 -19.05 5.44
CA GLU A 138 11.30 -19.59 6.47
C GLU A 138 11.58 -18.56 7.58
N CYS A 139 11.83 -17.30 7.24
CA CYS A 139 11.97 -16.21 8.22
C CYS A 139 10.68 -16.03 9.05
N ALA A 140 9.51 -16.05 8.40
CA ALA A 140 8.21 -15.95 9.08
C ALA A 140 8.00 -17.11 10.06
N ARG A 141 8.28 -18.34 9.62
CA ARG A 141 8.18 -19.55 10.46
C ARG A 141 9.08 -19.47 11.68
N ILE A 142 10.35 -19.09 11.50
CA ILE A 142 11.30 -18.95 12.62
C ILE A 142 10.83 -17.90 13.60
N SER A 143 10.34 -16.75 13.12
CA SER A 143 9.81 -15.68 13.99
C SER A 143 8.68 -16.19 14.88
N LEU A 144 7.74 -16.94 14.29
CA LEU A 144 6.62 -17.54 15.01
C LEU A 144 7.07 -18.61 16.01
N GLU A 145 8.05 -19.45 15.66
CA GLU A 145 8.61 -20.48 16.55
C GLU A 145 9.35 -19.90 17.76
N GLU A 146 9.98 -18.72 17.60
CA GLU A 146 10.60 -17.97 18.69
C GLU A 146 9.57 -17.18 19.53
N GLY A 147 8.28 -17.24 19.18
CA GLY A 147 7.19 -16.62 19.94
C GLY A 147 6.79 -15.22 19.49
N TYR A 148 7.29 -14.75 18.34
CA TYR A 148 6.95 -13.44 17.78
C TYR A 148 5.83 -13.55 16.74
N PRO A 149 4.58 -13.14 17.05
CA PRO A 149 3.51 -13.12 16.06
C PRO A 149 3.75 -12.02 15.01
N PRO A 150 3.25 -12.19 13.76
CA PRO A 150 3.24 -11.10 12.79
C PRO A 150 2.26 -10.01 13.25
N LEU A 151 2.67 -8.74 13.10
CA LEU A 151 1.79 -7.61 13.34
C LEU A 151 0.98 -7.33 12.08
N MET A 152 1.62 -7.26 10.92
CA MET A 152 1.01 -6.93 9.64
C MET A 152 0.33 -8.15 9.03
N GLY A 153 -0.97 -8.03 8.76
CA GLY A 153 -1.75 -9.05 8.07
C GLY A 153 -1.88 -8.77 6.59
N GLY A 154 -2.77 -7.84 6.28
CA GLY A 154 -3.03 -7.38 4.93
C GLY A 154 -2.57 -5.95 4.70
N SER A 155 -2.67 -5.49 3.47
CA SER A 155 -2.49 -4.08 3.13
C SER A 155 -3.54 -3.63 2.13
N MET A 156 -3.98 -2.38 2.25
CA MET A 156 -4.74 -1.71 1.19
C MET A 156 -4.39 -0.23 1.15
N LEU A 157 -4.78 0.44 0.07
CA LEU A 157 -4.69 1.89 -0.05
C LEU A 157 -6.08 2.50 0.09
N ALA A 158 -6.13 3.77 0.49
CA ALA A 158 -7.33 4.56 0.27
C ALA A 158 -7.66 4.56 -1.24
N PRO A 159 -8.94 4.56 -1.64
CA PRO A 159 -9.30 4.55 -3.05
C PRO A 159 -8.66 5.70 -3.85
N PHE A 160 -8.56 6.89 -3.25
CA PHE A 160 -7.92 8.03 -3.90
C PHE A 160 -6.40 7.84 -4.03
N ASP A 161 -5.74 7.29 -3.01
CA ASP A 161 -4.32 6.99 -3.06
C ASP A 161 -4.02 5.91 -4.11
N THR A 162 -4.91 4.94 -4.31
CA THR A 162 -4.80 3.98 -5.43
C THR A 162 -4.75 4.70 -6.78
N ILE A 163 -5.65 5.66 -7.00
CA ILE A 163 -5.64 6.47 -8.23
C ILE A 163 -4.37 7.30 -8.31
N ALA A 164 -3.97 7.98 -7.25
CA ALA A 164 -2.87 8.94 -7.26
C ALA A 164 -1.49 8.26 -7.33
N ASP A 165 -1.25 7.21 -6.54
CA ASP A 165 0.07 6.59 -6.42
C ASP A 165 0.32 5.55 -7.51
N MET A 166 -0.73 4.81 -7.90
CA MET A 166 -0.58 3.67 -8.81
C MET A 166 -1.02 3.98 -10.24
N LEU A 167 -2.07 4.80 -10.45
CA LEU A 167 -2.72 4.89 -11.76
C LEU A 167 -2.45 6.23 -12.47
N ARG A 168 -3.04 7.33 -12.01
CA ARG A 168 -3.02 8.64 -12.68
C ARG A 168 -1.80 9.49 -12.33
N GLY A 169 -1.05 9.12 -11.29
CA GLY A 169 -0.08 10.02 -10.68
C GLY A 169 -0.76 11.13 -9.88
N THR A 170 -0.01 11.78 -9.00
CA THR A 170 -0.46 12.91 -8.18
C THR A 170 -1.00 14.05 -9.03
N HIS A 171 -0.28 14.43 -10.09
CA HIS A 171 -0.72 15.51 -10.97
C HIS A 171 -2.04 15.17 -11.66
N GLY A 172 -2.13 13.98 -12.27
CA GLY A 172 -3.32 13.54 -12.98
C GLY A 172 -4.54 13.45 -12.07
N SER A 173 -4.41 12.85 -10.88
CA SER A 173 -5.52 12.69 -9.94
C SER A 173 -6.06 14.04 -9.44
N VAL A 174 -5.18 15.00 -9.13
CA VAL A 174 -5.58 16.35 -8.71
C VAL A 174 -6.27 17.09 -9.85
N MET A 175 -5.76 17.00 -11.08
CA MET A 175 -6.40 17.63 -12.23
C MET A 175 -7.79 17.05 -12.51
N ASP A 176 -7.96 15.74 -12.31
CA ASP A 176 -9.23 15.05 -12.54
C ASP A 176 -10.32 15.47 -11.54
N MET A 177 -9.96 15.89 -10.32
CA MET A 177 -10.92 16.47 -9.36
C MET A 177 -11.65 17.72 -9.89
N TYR A 178 -11.08 18.41 -10.87
CA TYR A 178 -11.66 19.60 -11.49
C TYR A 178 -12.19 19.33 -12.90
N ARG A 179 -11.49 18.49 -13.69
CA ARG A 179 -11.82 18.26 -15.10
C ARG A 179 -12.88 17.19 -15.32
N GLN A 180 -12.88 16.14 -14.50
CA GLN A 180 -13.78 14.99 -14.64
C GLN A 180 -14.12 14.36 -13.28
N PRO A 181 -14.64 15.16 -12.30
CA PRO A 181 -14.85 14.69 -10.94
C PRO A 181 -15.83 13.52 -10.85
N GLU A 182 -16.82 13.43 -11.74
CA GLU A 182 -17.80 12.35 -11.77
C GLU A 182 -17.12 11.01 -12.09
N LYS A 183 -16.21 10.99 -13.07
CA LYS A 183 -15.45 9.79 -13.46
C LYS A 183 -14.49 9.36 -12.37
N LEU A 184 -13.84 10.32 -11.73
CA LEU A 184 -13.00 10.05 -10.56
C LEU A 184 -13.83 9.40 -9.44
N LEU A 185 -14.96 10.00 -9.06
CA LEU A 185 -15.82 9.44 -7.99
C LEU A 185 -16.34 8.04 -8.32
N GLU A 186 -16.75 7.79 -9.58
CA GLU A 186 -17.16 6.46 -10.06
C GLU A 186 -16.03 5.43 -9.92
N ALA A 187 -14.79 5.80 -10.29
CA ALA A 187 -13.62 4.94 -10.14
C ALA A 187 -13.27 4.64 -8.68
N LEU A 188 -13.43 5.61 -7.78
CA LEU A 188 -13.18 5.43 -6.34
C LEU A 188 -14.14 4.43 -5.71
N GLU A 189 -15.41 4.41 -6.13
CA GLU A 189 -16.38 3.40 -5.68
C GLU A 189 -15.97 1.99 -6.11
N VAL A 190 -15.56 1.81 -7.37
CA VAL A 190 -15.09 0.51 -7.88
C VAL A 190 -13.86 0.02 -7.12
N ILE A 191 -12.93 0.91 -6.78
CA ILE A 191 -11.74 0.56 -6.00
C ILE A 191 -12.13 0.16 -4.57
N ALA A 192 -12.99 0.94 -3.91
CA ALA A 192 -13.41 0.67 -2.54
C ALA A 192 -14.02 -0.73 -2.38
N ASP A 193 -14.85 -1.17 -3.33
CA ASP A 193 -15.50 -2.48 -3.29
C ASP A 193 -14.53 -3.65 -3.40
N ARG A 194 -13.43 -3.48 -4.16
CA ARG A 194 -12.46 -4.56 -4.42
C ARG A 194 -11.31 -4.61 -3.42
N SER A 195 -10.93 -3.47 -2.84
CA SER A 195 -9.80 -3.39 -1.90
C SER A 195 -10.01 -4.26 -0.65
N VAL A 196 -11.26 -4.39 -0.18
CA VAL A 196 -11.59 -5.14 1.04
C VAL A 196 -11.31 -6.64 0.87
N GLU A 197 -11.78 -7.25 -0.22
CA GLU A 197 -11.58 -8.68 -0.47
C GLU A 197 -10.09 -9.04 -0.52
N SER A 198 -9.29 -8.24 -1.23
CA SER A 198 -7.84 -8.44 -1.31
C SER A 198 -7.17 -8.31 0.06
N ALA A 199 -7.54 -7.29 0.85
CA ALA A 199 -6.99 -7.08 2.17
C ALA A 199 -7.29 -8.24 3.12
N VAL A 200 -8.55 -8.72 3.13
CA VAL A 200 -9.00 -9.86 3.96
C VAL A 200 -8.28 -11.14 3.58
N ASN A 201 -8.12 -11.41 2.29
CA ASN A 201 -7.36 -12.57 1.82
C ASN A 201 -5.90 -12.53 2.28
N MET A 202 -5.24 -11.37 2.21
CA MET A 202 -3.88 -11.20 2.72
C MET A 202 -3.81 -11.39 4.23
N SER A 203 -4.72 -10.79 5.00
CA SER A 203 -4.82 -10.96 6.46
C SER A 203 -4.98 -12.44 6.86
N ASN A 204 -5.83 -13.19 6.16
CA ASN A 204 -6.01 -14.62 6.40
C ASN A 204 -4.73 -15.44 6.12
N MET A 205 -4.04 -15.12 5.02
CA MET A 205 -2.77 -15.77 4.67
C MET A 205 -1.67 -15.49 5.70
N ALA A 206 -1.58 -14.24 6.16
CA ALA A 206 -0.58 -13.79 7.13
C ALA A 206 -0.92 -14.19 8.58
N ARG A 207 -2.17 -14.58 8.85
CA ARG A 207 -2.70 -14.89 10.19
C ARG A 207 -2.63 -13.70 11.15
N SER A 208 -2.83 -12.50 10.63
CA SER A 208 -2.99 -11.29 11.43
C SER A 208 -4.24 -10.53 10.94
N PRO A 209 -5.11 -10.06 11.85
CA PRO A 209 -6.28 -9.28 11.48
C PRO A 209 -5.91 -7.84 11.07
N ILE A 210 -4.67 -7.39 11.31
CA ILE A 210 -4.28 -6.02 11.02
C ILE A 210 -4.21 -5.80 9.51
N VAL A 211 -4.88 -4.76 9.02
CA VAL A 211 -4.76 -4.28 7.64
C VAL A 211 -4.00 -2.96 7.64
N PHE A 212 -2.78 -2.98 7.14
CA PHE A 212 -1.93 -1.81 7.01
C PHE A 212 -2.42 -0.89 5.88
N ILE A 213 -2.57 0.40 6.19
CA ILE A 213 -3.06 1.38 5.22
C ILE A 213 -2.18 2.63 5.30
N PRO A 214 -1.18 2.78 4.42
CA PRO A 214 -0.47 4.04 4.30
C PRO A 214 -1.40 5.07 3.66
N MET A 215 -1.35 6.31 4.15
CA MET A 215 -2.23 7.38 3.73
C MET A 215 -1.42 8.57 3.25
N HIS A 216 -1.40 8.80 1.94
CA HIS A 216 -0.49 9.74 1.32
C HIS A 216 -1.17 11.05 0.92
N LYS A 217 -2.33 10.99 0.26
CA LYS A 217 -2.96 12.20 -0.32
C LYS A 217 -4.04 12.79 0.57
N GLY A 218 -4.42 12.11 1.64
CA GLY A 218 -5.44 12.59 2.57
C GLY A 218 -4.96 13.67 3.54
N ASP A 219 -3.71 14.14 3.46
CA ASP A 219 -3.08 15.03 4.44
C ASP A 219 -3.50 16.51 4.33
N ASP A 220 -3.17 17.30 5.37
CA ASP A 220 -3.60 18.71 5.50
C ASP A 220 -3.05 19.60 4.39
N SER A 221 -1.86 19.28 3.91
CA SER A 221 -1.17 20.03 2.87
C SER A 221 -1.65 19.68 1.46
N PHE A 222 -2.19 18.48 1.25
CA PHE A 222 -2.63 18.02 -0.06
C PHE A 222 -4.10 18.31 -0.35
N MET A 223 -5.01 18.06 0.60
CA MET A 223 -6.45 18.32 0.39
C MET A 223 -7.01 19.32 1.40
N SER A 224 -7.77 20.29 0.89
CA SER A 224 -8.69 21.05 1.73
C SER A 224 -9.76 20.12 2.35
N ILE A 225 -10.38 20.55 3.45
CA ILE A 225 -11.46 19.78 4.10
C ILE A 225 -12.58 19.42 3.11
N LYS A 226 -13.00 20.37 2.26
CA LYS A 226 -14.05 20.11 1.25
C LYS A 226 -13.64 19.04 0.23
N GLN A 227 -12.37 19.01 -0.16
CA GLN A 227 -11.87 17.98 -1.08
C GLN A 227 -11.77 16.63 -0.38
N PHE A 228 -11.30 16.61 0.86
CA PHE A 228 -11.24 15.39 1.68
C PHE A 228 -12.62 14.76 1.87
N GLU A 229 -13.62 15.56 2.26
CA GLU A 229 -15.01 15.11 2.45
C GLU A 229 -15.66 14.62 1.15
N LYS A 230 -15.25 15.17 -0.01
CA LYS A 230 -15.83 14.80 -1.31
C LYS A 230 -15.14 13.61 -1.96
N PHE A 231 -13.81 13.61 -2.02
CA PHE A 231 -13.03 12.69 -2.86
C PHE A 231 -12.26 11.62 -2.09
N TYR A 232 -12.06 11.79 -0.79
CA TYR A 232 -11.21 10.88 -0.01
C TYR A 232 -12.02 10.07 0.99
N TRP A 233 -12.70 10.76 1.91
CA TRP A 233 -13.31 10.13 3.08
C TRP A 233 -14.46 9.17 2.77
N PRO A 234 -15.42 9.46 1.88
CA PRO A 234 -16.61 8.61 1.73
C PRO A 234 -16.27 7.16 1.33
N THR A 235 -15.49 7.00 0.26
CA THR A 235 -15.09 5.69 -0.26
C THR A 235 -14.04 5.04 0.62
N PHE A 236 -13.17 5.82 1.25
CA PHE A 236 -12.22 5.27 2.22
C PHE A 236 -12.94 4.72 3.46
N ARG A 237 -13.89 5.47 4.03
CA ARG A 237 -14.73 5.01 5.16
C ARG A 237 -15.51 3.76 4.79
N LYS A 238 -16.06 3.68 3.58
CA LYS A 238 -16.72 2.46 3.07
C LYS A 238 -15.77 1.26 3.12
N ALA A 239 -14.54 1.39 2.63
CA ALA A 239 -13.54 0.33 2.66
C ALA A 239 -13.13 -0.05 4.10
N LEU A 240 -12.95 0.93 4.98
CA LEU A 240 -12.66 0.70 6.41
C LEU A 240 -13.77 -0.11 7.08
N LEU A 241 -15.03 0.29 6.89
CA LEU A 241 -16.18 -0.44 7.43
C LEU A 241 -16.30 -1.85 6.88
N GLY A 242 -15.99 -2.06 5.59
CA GLY A 242 -15.91 -3.39 4.99
C GLY A 242 -14.87 -4.27 5.69
N CYS A 243 -13.66 -3.76 5.91
CA CYS A 243 -12.62 -4.50 6.64
C CYS A 243 -13.05 -4.85 8.07
N ILE A 244 -13.67 -3.90 8.78
CA ILE A 244 -14.17 -4.10 10.15
C ILE A 244 -15.26 -5.17 10.18
N HIS A 245 -16.17 -5.17 9.20
CA HIS A 245 -17.24 -6.17 9.09
C HIS A 245 -16.69 -7.59 8.90
N GLU A 246 -15.61 -7.74 8.14
CA GLU A 246 -14.92 -9.02 7.91
C GLU A 246 -14.04 -9.46 9.09
N GLY A 247 -14.00 -8.69 10.18
CA GLY A 247 -13.23 -9.01 11.39
C GLY A 247 -11.77 -8.57 11.34
N CYS A 248 -11.38 -7.78 10.34
CA CYS A 248 -10.07 -7.14 10.29
C CYS A 248 -10.02 -5.86 11.12
N VAL A 249 -8.81 -5.44 11.51
CA VAL A 249 -8.53 -4.20 12.23
C VAL A 249 -7.71 -3.29 11.31
N PRO A 250 -8.32 -2.28 10.67
CA PRO A 250 -7.59 -1.28 9.92
C PRO A 250 -6.59 -0.53 10.80
N MET A 251 -5.33 -0.51 10.38
CA MET A 251 -4.26 0.29 10.95
C MET A 251 -3.78 1.30 9.92
N MET A 252 -4.23 2.53 10.09
CA MET A 252 -3.92 3.65 9.23
C MET A 252 -2.60 4.28 9.63
N VAL A 253 -1.78 4.65 8.66
CA VAL A 253 -0.59 5.49 8.86
C VAL A 253 -0.79 6.80 8.12
N ILE A 254 -1.05 7.85 8.88
CA ILE A 254 -1.18 9.21 8.36
C ILE A 254 0.23 9.75 8.13
N ASP A 255 0.65 9.76 6.86
CA ASP A 255 1.84 10.49 6.44
C ASP A 255 1.51 11.98 6.41
N GLY A 256 2.36 12.80 7.03
CA GLY A 256 2.04 14.21 7.27
C GLY A 256 1.18 14.43 8.51
N SER A 257 0.23 15.37 8.43
CA SER A 257 -0.58 15.83 9.56
C SER A 257 -2.06 15.92 9.24
N TYR A 258 -2.88 15.66 10.26
CA TYR A 258 -4.32 15.92 10.28
C TYR A 258 -4.65 16.97 11.33
N ASN A 259 -5.33 18.05 10.94
CA ASN A 259 -5.78 19.08 11.87
C ASN A 259 -7.04 18.66 12.63
N GLU A 260 -7.48 19.48 13.58
CA GLU A 260 -8.67 19.21 14.40
C GLU A 260 -9.94 18.95 13.57
N ALA A 261 -10.16 19.67 12.46
CA ALA A 261 -11.33 19.47 11.63
C ALA A 261 -11.33 18.08 10.98
N ARG A 262 -10.17 17.63 10.47
CA ARG A 262 -10.07 16.30 9.89
C ARG A 262 -10.11 15.18 10.94
N LEU A 263 -9.52 15.39 12.11
CA LEU A 263 -9.65 14.46 13.25
C LEU A 263 -11.13 14.24 13.63
N LYS A 264 -11.96 15.30 13.60
CA LYS A 264 -13.41 15.17 13.83
C LYS A 264 -14.10 14.35 12.75
N ILE A 265 -13.75 14.55 11.48
CA ILE A 265 -14.33 13.79 10.35
C ILE A 265 -14.05 12.29 10.50
N ILE A 266 -12.83 11.91 10.86
CA ILE A 266 -12.45 10.49 10.97
C ILE A 266 -12.88 9.82 12.28
N SER A 267 -13.50 10.56 13.20
CA SER A 267 -13.93 10.04 14.50
C SER A 267 -15.15 9.12 14.43
N GLU A 268 -15.88 9.15 13.31
CA GLU A 268 -17.13 8.41 13.08
C GLU A 268 -16.93 6.97 12.58
N LEU A 269 -16.18 6.20 13.36
CA LEU A 269 -15.95 4.75 13.16
C LEU A 269 -16.43 3.94 14.37
N PRO A 270 -16.76 2.65 14.21
CA PRO A 270 -17.12 1.79 15.33
C PRO A 270 -16.04 1.82 16.42
N ARG A 271 -16.46 1.85 17.69
CA ARG A 271 -15.54 1.96 18.82
C ARG A 271 -14.54 0.79 18.83
N SER A 272 -13.27 1.10 19.06
CA SER A 272 -12.16 0.14 19.17
C SER A 272 -11.98 -0.76 17.95
N SER A 273 -12.36 -0.28 16.76
CA SER A 273 -12.28 -1.04 15.51
C SER A 273 -11.05 -0.72 14.66
N VAL A 274 -10.32 0.35 14.99
CA VAL A 274 -9.18 0.83 14.19
C VAL A 274 -8.02 1.34 15.04
N VAL A 275 -6.85 1.44 14.40
CA VAL A 275 -5.64 2.07 14.94
C VAL A 275 -5.24 3.23 14.02
N TRP A 276 -5.08 4.43 14.56
CA TRP A 276 -4.56 5.60 13.85
C TRP A 276 -3.11 5.86 14.24
N THR A 277 -2.18 5.48 13.39
CA THR A 277 -0.77 5.83 13.51
C THR A 277 -0.54 7.19 12.86
N MET A 278 0.08 8.11 13.58
CA MET A 278 0.27 9.48 13.12
C MET A 278 1.75 9.83 13.04
N GLU A 279 2.16 10.54 11.99
CA GLU A 279 3.53 11.03 11.85
C GLU A 279 3.71 12.43 12.46
N LYS A 280 2.98 13.44 11.97
CA LYS A 280 3.17 14.85 12.37
C LYS A 280 1.98 15.47 13.10
N THR A 281 0.87 14.74 13.23
CA THR A 281 -0.32 15.20 13.95
C THR A 281 -0.05 15.45 15.43
N ASP A 282 -0.71 16.44 16.03
CA ASP A 282 -0.68 16.66 17.47
C ASP A 282 -1.37 15.50 18.20
N MET A 283 -0.56 14.64 18.82
CA MET A 283 -1.04 13.45 19.55
C MET A 283 -1.92 13.80 20.76
N PHE A 284 -1.74 14.96 21.39
CA PHE A 284 -2.57 15.36 22.53
C PHE A 284 -3.97 15.74 22.06
N LYS A 285 -4.08 16.46 20.95
CA LYS A 285 -5.36 16.78 20.34
C LYS A 285 -6.03 15.55 19.73
N ALA A 286 -5.24 14.66 19.13
CA ALA A 286 -5.73 13.36 18.67
C ALA A 286 -6.30 12.53 19.82
N LYS A 287 -5.63 12.48 20.98
CA LYS A 287 -6.17 11.78 22.17
C LYS A 287 -7.47 12.39 22.67
N GLU A 288 -7.57 13.73 22.70
CA GLU A 288 -8.79 14.43 23.11
C GLU A 288 -9.99 14.06 22.23
N ILE A 289 -9.79 13.98 20.92
CA ILE A 289 -10.87 13.77 19.93
C ILE A 289 -11.18 12.29 19.71
N LEU A 290 -10.14 11.46 19.53
CA LEU A 290 -10.27 10.06 19.10
C LEU A 290 -10.11 9.05 20.24
N GLY A 291 -9.54 9.45 21.38
CA GLY A 291 -9.10 8.53 22.43
C GLY A 291 -10.20 7.69 23.09
N ASN A 292 -11.47 8.02 22.87
CA ASN A 292 -12.62 7.25 23.32
C ASN A 292 -13.18 6.27 22.26
N SER A 293 -12.85 6.48 20.98
CA SER A 293 -13.39 5.73 19.85
C SER A 293 -12.35 4.85 19.15
N ALA A 294 -11.08 5.21 19.12
CA ALA A 294 -10.04 4.49 18.39
C ALA A 294 -8.73 4.41 19.17
N CYS A 295 -7.89 3.45 18.80
CA CYS A 295 -6.50 3.43 19.28
C CYS A 295 -5.68 4.45 18.49
N ILE A 296 -4.68 5.06 19.13
CA ILE A 296 -3.74 5.99 18.47
C ILE A 296 -2.29 5.54 18.70
N ALA A 297 -1.43 5.75 17.69
CA ALA A 297 -0.02 5.38 17.74
C ALA A 297 0.87 6.48 17.12
N GLY A 298 2.14 6.53 17.53
CA GLY A 298 3.12 7.52 17.09
C GLY A 298 3.62 8.43 18.22
N ASN A 299 4.30 9.55 17.94
CA ASN A 299 4.64 10.06 16.61
C ASN A 299 6.07 10.62 16.55
N VAL A 300 7.01 9.99 17.27
CA VAL A 300 8.43 10.37 17.23
C VAL A 300 8.96 10.22 15.80
N THR A 301 9.22 11.34 15.14
CA THR A 301 9.62 11.37 13.73
C THR A 301 11.08 11.02 13.55
N ALA A 302 11.44 10.49 12.37
CA ALA A 302 12.83 10.27 11.99
C ALA A 302 13.66 11.56 12.08
N ALA A 303 13.10 12.71 11.67
CA ALA A 303 13.76 14.01 11.75
C ALA A 303 14.14 14.37 13.19
N GLN A 304 13.25 14.12 14.17
CA GLN A 304 13.55 14.33 15.58
C GLN A 304 14.70 13.41 16.05
N LEU A 305 14.69 12.13 15.66
CA LEU A 305 15.75 11.20 16.01
C LEU A 305 17.13 11.61 15.47
N TYR A 306 17.18 12.21 14.28
CA TYR A 306 18.43 12.72 13.68
C TYR A 306 18.89 14.06 14.27
N THR A 307 17.97 14.92 14.68
CA THR A 307 18.29 16.34 14.98
C THR A 307 18.30 16.67 16.47
N GLN A 308 17.66 15.85 17.31
CA GLN A 308 17.49 16.15 18.74
C GLN A 308 18.41 15.30 19.63
N LYS A 309 18.67 15.80 20.84
CA LYS A 309 19.43 15.07 21.85
C LYS A 309 18.60 13.89 22.40
N PRO A 310 19.21 12.74 22.73
CA PRO A 310 18.51 11.61 23.33
C PRO A 310 17.66 11.94 24.57
N ALA A 311 18.11 12.89 25.40
CA ALA A 311 17.37 13.34 26.57
C ALA A 311 16.01 13.99 26.20
N ALA A 312 15.99 14.83 25.16
CA ALA A 312 14.77 15.47 24.68
C ALA A 312 13.78 14.45 24.09
N ILE A 313 14.28 13.46 23.36
CA ILE A 313 13.45 12.35 22.84
C ILE A 313 12.83 11.55 23.99
N LYS A 314 13.63 11.19 25.01
CA LYS A 314 13.12 10.45 26.18
C LYS A 314 12.04 11.24 26.94
N GLU A 315 12.24 12.53 27.12
CA GLU A 315 11.27 13.41 27.77
C GLU A 315 9.97 13.50 26.95
N TYR A 316 10.08 13.64 25.63
CA TYR A 316 8.92 13.66 24.74
C TYR A 316 8.15 12.33 24.76
N CYS A 317 8.85 11.19 24.65
CA CYS A 317 8.22 9.86 24.78
C CYS A 317 7.50 9.70 26.13
N ARG A 318 8.13 10.12 27.23
CA ARG A 318 7.52 10.09 28.56
C ARG A 318 6.22 10.90 28.58
N LYS A 319 6.23 12.11 28.02
CA LYS A 319 5.04 12.97 27.95
C LYS A 319 3.92 12.33 27.11
N LEU A 320 4.26 11.69 25.98
CA LEU A 320 3.29 10.95 25.18
C LEU A 320 2.66 9.82 26.00
N ILE A 321 3.46 9.02 26.71
CA ILE A 321 2.98 7.91 27.55
C ILE A 321 2.06 8.42 28.68
N GLU A 322 2.50 9.44 29.42
CA GLU A 322 1.78 9.96 30.59
C GLU A 322 0.45 10.63 30.23
N VAL A 323 0.36 11.26 29.05
CA VAL A 323 -0.87 11.95 28.61
C VAL A 323 -1.74 11.05 27.76
N CYS A 324 -1.20 10.46 26.69
CA CYS A 324 -1.96 9.67 25.72
C CYS A 324 -2.25 8.25 26.19
N GLY A 325 -1.44 7.68 27.08
CA GLY A 325 -1.66 6.34 27.63
C GLY A 325 -2.83 6.24 28.63
N LYS A 326 -3.40 7.37 29.07
CA LYS A 326 -4.54 7.38 29.99
C LYS A 326 -5.76 6.73 29.35
N GLY A 327 -6.33 5.73 30.04
CA GLY A 327 -7.52 5.00 29.59
C GLY A 327 -7.25 3.91 28.56
N GLY A 328 -5.98 3.67 28.18
CA GLY A 328 -5.63 2.82 27.04
C GLY A 328 -6.11 3.41 25.71
N GLY A 329 -5.87 2.68 24.61
CA GLY A 329 -6.23 3.11 23.25
C GLY A 329 -5.26 4.14 22.68
#